data_AF-A0A351MSX8-F1
#
_entry.id   AF-A0A351MSX8-F1
#
_cell.length_a   1.000
_cell.length_b   1.000
_cell.length_c   1.000
_cell.angle_alpha   90.00
_cell.angle_beta   90.00
_cell.angle_gamma   90.00
#
_symmetry.space_group_name_H-M   'P 1'
#
loop_
_entity.id
_entity.type
_entity.pdbx_description
1 polymer ?
#
loop_
_entity_poly.entity_id
_entity_poly.type
_entity_poly.pdbx_seq_one_letter_code
_entity_poly.pdbx_strand_id
1 'polypeptide(L)'
;IQYAITNKRKSLTLVHKGNIMKYTEGAFMKWGYELAKREFGAVEIDGGPWCKIPEGKPGAGLVIKDSIADITLQQILTRPTDFDVIATLNLNGDYLSDA
;
A
#
# COMPACT_ATOMS: atom_id res chain seq x y z
N ILE A 1 -8.15 1.25 -1.84
CA ILE A 1 -8.31 0.03 -2.67
C ILE A 1 -9.35 0.24 -3.77
N GLN A 2 -10.61 0.56 -3.43
CA GLN A 2 -11.68 0.72 -4.44
C GLN A 2 -11.29 1.67 -5.60
N TYR A 3 -10.68 2.81 -5.30
CA TYR A 3 -10.17 3.73 -6.32
C TYR A 3 -9.21 3.05 -7.31
N ALA A 4 -8.26 2.24 -6.81
CA ALA A 4 -7.29 1.53 -7.64
C ALA A 4 -7.98 0.52 -8.56
N ILE A 5 -9.01 -0.19 -8.05
CA ILE A 5 -9.81 -1.15 -8.83
C ILE A 5 -10.59 -0.42 -9.92
N THR A 6 -11.36 0.60 -9.55
CA THR A 6 -12.22 1.36 -10.48
C THR A 6 -11.40 2.01 -11.60
N ASN A 7 -10.20 2.50 -11.29
CA ASN A 7 -9.33 3.18 -12.25
C ASN A 7 -8.26 2.26 -12.86
N LYS A 8 -8.37 0.94 -12.69
CA LYS A 8 -7.45 -0.07 -13.26
C LYS A 8 -5.97 0.22 -12.96
N ARG A 9 -5.68 0.66 -11.74
CA ARG A 9 -4.32 0.93 -11.27
C ARG A 9 -3.62 -0.37 -10.91
N LYS A 10 -2.30 -0.39 -11.02
CA LYS A 10 -1.46 -1.58 -10.89
C LYS A 10 -1.19 -1.96 -9.43
N SER A 11 -1.05 -0.95 -8.56
CA SER A 11 -0.73 -1.19 -7.15
C SER A 11 -1.32 -0.15 -6.20
N LEU A 12 -1.49 -0.56 -4.95
CA LEU A 12 -1.70 0.28 -3.78
C LEU A 12 -0.52 0.10 -2.83
N THR A 13 0.16 1.20 -2.47
CA THR A 13 1.25 1.19 -1.49
C THR A 13 0.78 1.84 -0.19
N LEU A 14 0.83 1.10 0.91
CA LEU A 14 0.64 1.60 2.27
C LEU A 14 1.95 2.22 2.75
N VAL A 15 2.00 3.55 2.88
CA VAL A 15 3.21 4.24 3.35
C VAL A 15 3.07 4.56 4.83
N HIS A 16 4.11 4.19 5.60
CA HIS A 16 4.07 4.27 7.06
C HIS A 16 5.48 4.27 7.68
N LYS A 17 5.62 4.58 8.96
CA LYS A 17 6.85 4.52 9.76
C LYS A 17 6.71 3.51 10.91
N GLY A 18 6.13 2.36 10.58
CA GLY A 18 5.74 1.33 11.55
C GLY A 18 6.90 0.58 12.20
N ASN A 19 8.12 0.70 11.67
CA ASN A 19 9.32 0.15 12.29
C ASN A 19 9.67 0.86 13.63
N ILE A 20 9.34 2.14 13.74
CA ILE A 20 9.49 2.93 14.98
C ILE A 20 8.14 3.08 15.68
N MET A 21 7.12 3.59 14.98
CA MET A 21 5.80 3.88 15.53
C MET A 21 4.87 2.67 15.42
N LYS A 22 5.18 1.61 16.18
CA LYS A 22 4.58 0.27 16.04
C LYS A 22 3.06 0.23 16.21
N TYR A 23 2.51 1.03 17.13
CA TYR A 23 1.10 0.96 17.53
C TYR A 23 0.20 2.00 16.85
N THR A 24 0.77 2.92 16.08
CA THR A 24 0.02 3.90 15.29
C THR A 24 0.22 3.62 13.81
N GLU A 25 1.39 3.92 13.27
CA GLU A 25 1.71 3.71 11.86
C GLU A 25 1.88 2.23 11.49
N GLY A 26 2.44 1.44 12.40
CA GLY A 26 2.46 -0.02 12.25
C GLY A 26 1.06 -0.64 12.30
N ALA A 27 0.15 -0.05 13.08
CA ALA A 27 -1.24 -0.50 13.14
C ALA A 27 -1.99 -0.14 11.84
N PHE A 28 -1.79 1.06 11.30
CA PHE A 28 -2.32 1.47 10.00
C PHE A 28 -1.97 0.47 8.89
N MET A 29 -0.70 0.09 8.77
CA MET A 29 -0.25 -0.91 7.79
C MET A 29 -0.98 -2.25 8.00
N LYS A 30 -1.03 -2.76 9.24
CA LYS A 30 -1.68 -4.03 9.56
C LYS A 30 -3.17 -4.01 9.21
N TRP A 31 -3.89 -2.95 9.60
CA TRP A 31 -5.31 -2.80 9.28
C TRP A 31 -5.55 -2.67 7.77
N GLY A 32 -4.66 -2.00 7.03
CA GLY A 32 -4.73 -1.93 5.58
C GLY A 32 -4.65 -3.30 4.91
N TYR A 33 -3.71 -4.15 5.35
CA TYR A 33 -3.60 -5.54 4.88
C TYR A 33 -4.79 -6.40 5.31
N GLU A 34 -5.25 -6.29 6.56
CA GLU A 34 -6.41 -7.03 7.05
C GLU A 34 -7.65 -6.69 6.21
N LEU A 35 -7.88 -5.40 5.93
CA LEU A 35 -8.98 -4.93 5.09
C LEU A 35 -8.85 -5.46 3.65
N ALA A 36 -7.65 -5.48 3.07
CA ALA A 36 -7.41 -6.06 1.74
C ALA A 36 -7.78 -7.56 1.70
N LYS A 37 -7.42 -8.32 2.74
CA LYS A 37 -7.73 -9.74 2.85
C LYS A 37 -9.23 -9.99 3.07
N ARG A 38 -9.83 -9.26 4.01
CA ARG A 38 -11.23 -9.46 4.44
C ARG A 38 -12.24 -9.00 3.41
N GLU A 39 -12.08 -7.78 2.88
CA GLU A 39 -13.09 -7.14 2.02
C GLU A 39 -12.86 -7.39 0.53
N PHE A 40 -11.59 -7.53 0.12
CA PHE A 40 -11.21 -7.69 -1.30
C PHE A 40 -10.66 -9.08 -1.62
N GLY A 41 -10.52 -9.94 -0.60
CA GLY A 41 -10.09 -11.31 -0.79
C GLY A 41 -8.66 -11.43 -1.31
N ALA A 42 -7.80 -10.45 -1.00
CA ALA A 42 -6.39 -10.47 -1.35
C ALA A 42 -5.67 -11.62 -0.64
N VAL A 43 -4.68 -12.20 -1.31
CA VAL A 43 -3.87 -13.32 -0.81
C VAL A 43 -2.40 -12.91 -0.79
N GLU A 44 -1.63 -13.46 0.14
CA GLU A 44 -0.20 -13.15 0.25
C GLU A 44 0.58 -13.64 -0.98
N ILE A 45 1.56 -12.85 -1.39
CA ILE A 45 2.53 -13.18 -2.42
C ILE A 45 3.76 -13.77 -1.71
N ASP A 46 4.20 -14.97 -2.10
CA ASP A 46 5.45 -15.60 -1.63
C ASP A 46 5.62 -15.66 -0.10
N GLY A 47 4.53 -15.80 0.65
CA GLY A 47 4.55 -15.83 2.13
C GLY A 47 4.47 -14.46 2.81
N GLY A 48 4.23 -13.39 2.04
CA GLY A 48 3.88 -12.06 2.54
C GLY A 48 5.09 -11.13 2.78
N PRO A 49 4.84 -9.90 3.27
CA PRO A 49 3.52 -9.36 3.67
C PRO A 49 2.68 -8.84 2.50
N TRP A 50 3.28 -8.64 1.33
CA TRP A 50 2.58 -8.11 0.17
C TRP A 50 1.47 -9.07 -0.26
N CYS A 51 0.37 -8.49 -0.74
CA CYS A 51 -0.80 -9.24 -1.14
C CYS A 51 -1.18 -8.90 -2.58
N LYS A 52 -1.87 -9.81 -3.25
CA LYS A 52 -2.48 -9.60 -4.57
C LYS A 52 -3.92 -10.05 -4.55
N ILE A 53 -4.79 -9.32 -5.24
CA ILE A 53 -6.16 -9.80 -5.50
C ILE A 53 -6.08 -10.91 -6.56
N PRO A 54 -6.53 -12.14 -6.26
CA PRO A 54 -6.44 -13.27 -7.19
C PRO A 54 -7.38 -13.10 -8.38
N GLU A 55 -7.11 -13.86 -9.45
CA GLU A 55 -7.99 -13.96 -10.60
C GLU A 55 -9.41 -14.39 -10.22
N GLY A 56 -10.40 -13.92 -10.97
CA GLY A 56 -11.82 -14.21 -10.71
C GLY A 56 -12.47 -13.35 -9.62
N LYS A 57 -11.73 -12.43 -8.97
CA LYS A 57 -12.29 -11.42 -8.06
C LYS A 57 -12.30 -10.02 -8.68
N PRO A 58 -13.24 -9.14 -8.28
CA PRO A 58 -13.19 -7.73 -8.65
C PRO A 58 -11.85 -7.10 -8.21
N GLY A 59 -11.12 -6.50 -9.16
CA GLY A 59 -9.78 -5.95 -8.90
C GLY A 59 -8.64 -6.96 -9.03
N ALA A 60 -8.87 -8.13 -9.62
CA ALA A 60 -7.84 -9.10 -9.97
C ALA A 60 -6.60 -8.43 -10.56
N GLY A 61 -5.42 -8.85 -10.09
CA GLY A 61 -4.15 -8.27 -10.52
C GLY A 61 -3.61 -7.17 -9.61
N LEU A 62 -4.46 -6.46 -8.86
CA LEU A 62 -4.03 -5.37 -7.99
C LEU A 62 -3.09 -5.88 -6.90
N VAL A 63 -1.88 -5.31 -6.84
CA VAL A 63 -0.89 -5.56 -5.78
C VAL A 63 -1.09 -4.57 -4.64
N ILE A 64 -1.25 -5.06 -3.42
CA ILE A 64 -1.25 -4.28 -2.18
C ILE A 64 0.09 -4.53 -1.50
N LYS A 65 0.87 -3.48 -1.35
CA LYS A 65 2.22 -3.51 -0.77
C LYS A 65 2.39 -2.41 0.28
N ASP A 66 3.51 -2.42 0.98
CA ASP A 66 3.89 -1.38 1.93
C ASP A 66 5.32 -0.85 1.66
N SER A 67 5.57 0.35 2.15
CA SER A 67 6.89 0.99 2.11
C SER A 67 7.08 1.91 3.31
N ILE A 68 8.31 2.00 3.82
CA ILE A 68 8.61 2.86 4.96
C ILE A 68 8.69 4.32 4.47
N ALA A 69 8.14 5.28 5.22
CA ALA A 69 8.00 6.67 4.78
C ALA A 69 9.33 7.33 4.36
N ASP A 70 10.43 7.09 5.09
CA ASP A 70 11.74 7.65 4.77
C ASP A 70 12.33 7.10 3.47
N ILE A 71 12.26 5.78 3.26
CA ILE A 71 12.74 5.20 2.00
C ILE A 71 11.82 5.59 0.84
N THR A 72 10.53 5.77 1.09
CA THR A 72 9.56 6.19 0.08
C THR A 72 9.92 7.56 -0.50
N LEU A 73 10.30 8.53 0.34
CA LEU A 73 10.75 9.87 -0.12
C LEU A 73 11.97 9.79 -1.06
N GLN A 74 12.87 8.81 -0.87
CA GLN A 74 13.99 8.58 -1.80
C GLN A 74 13.57 7.82 -3.05
N GLN A 75 12.66 6.85 -2.90
CA GLN A 75 12.24 5.97 -3.99
C GLN A 75 11.29 6.65 -4.98
N ILE A 76 10.51 7.65 -4.56
CA ILE A 76 9.72 8.45 -5.52
C ILE A 76 10.60 9.21 -6.51
N LEU A 77 11.84 9.57 -6.12
CA LEU A 77 12.81 10.22 -7.01
C LEU A 77 13.56 9.20 -7.88
N THR A 78 13.98 8.08 -7.29
CA THR A 78 14.89 7.12 -7.96
C THR A 78 14.16 6.00 -8.70
N ARG A 79 12.92 5.69 -8.29
CA ARG A 79 12.08 4.60 -8.81
C ARG A 79 10.59 5.00 -8.84
N PRO A 80 10.22 6.15 -9.45
CA PRO A 80 8.84 6.63 -9.45
C PRO A 80 7.85 5.62 -10.04
N THR A 81 8.27 4.84 -11.03
CA THR A 81 7.45 3.83 -11.72
C THR A 81 7.06 2.64 -10.84
N ASP A 82 7.69 2.48 -9.68
CA ASP A 82 7.33 1.44 -8.73
C ASP A 82 6.05 1.80 -7.97
N PHE A 83 5.64 3.08 -7.95
CA PHE A 83 4.47 3.55 -7.21
C PHE A 83 3.32 3.89 -8.17
N ASP A 84 2.09 3.72 -7.68
CA ASP A 84 0.88 4.00 -8.45
C ASP A 84 -0.16 4.71 -7.57
N VAL A 85 -0.93 3.98 -6.76
CA VAL A 85 -1.78 4.57 -5.73
C VAL A 85 -1.08 4.48 -4.38
N ILE A 86 -1.08 5.58 -3.62
CA ILE A 86 -0.54 5.63 -2.26
C ILE A 86 -1.68 5.83 -1.27
N ALA A 87 -1.66 5.09 -0.17
CA ALA A 87 -2.46 5.37 1.01
C ALA A 87 -1.52 5.53 2.20
N THR A 88 -1.69 6.62 2.95
CA THR A 88 -0.77 7.00 4.03
C THR A 88 -1.50 7.80 5.11
N LEU A 89 -0.86 8.01 6.25
CA LEU A 89 -1.41 8.83 7.34
C LEU A 89 -1.22 10.32 7.04
N ASN A 90 -1.96 11.16 7.77
CA ASN A 90 -2.09 12.60 7.53
C ASN A 90 -0.74 13.31 7.28
N LEU A 91 0.19 13.24 8.24
CA LEU A 91 1.48 13.93 8.13
C LEU A 91 2.38 13.40 7.00
N ASN A 92 2.44 12.07 6.83
CA ASN A 92 3.18 11.49 5.71
C ASN A 92 2.56 11.87 4.36
N GLY A 93 1.24 12.06 4.32
CA GLY A 93 0.50 12.51 3.13
C GLY A 93 0.91 13.91 2.73
N ASP A 94 0.91 14.84 3.68
CA ASP A 94 1.37 16.22 3.51
C ASP A 94 2.79 16.27 2.92
N TYR A 95 3.73 15.53 3.52
CA TYR A 95 5.12 15.51 3.04
C TYR A 95 5.30 14.85 1.66
N LEU A 96 4.53 13.81 1.36
CA LEU A 96 4.64 13.10 0.08
C LEU A 96 3.90 13.79 -1.07
N SER A 97 2.85 14.57 -0.79
CA SER A 97 2.13 15.30 -1.83
C SER A 97 2.88 16.54 -2.30
N ASP A 98 3.68 17.12 -1.41
CA ASP A 98 4.43 18.34 -1.68
C ASP A 98 5.84 18.07 -2.26
N ALA A 99 6.38 16.86 -2.05
CA ALA A 99 7.67 16.42 -2.55
C ALA A 99 7.64 16.03 -4.04
#